data_AF-A0A815M470-F1
#
_entry.id   AF-A0A815M470-F1
#
_cell.length_a   1.000
_cell.length_b   1.000
_cell.length_c   1.000
_cell.angle_alpha   90.00
_cell.angle_beta   90.00
_cell.angle_gamma   90.00
#
_symmetry.space_group_name_H-M   'P 1'
#
loop_
_entity.id
_entity.type
_entity.pdbx_description
1 polymer ?
#
loop_
_entity_poly.entity_id
_entity_poly.type
_entity_poly.pdbx_seq_one_letter_code
_entity_poly.pdbx_strand_id
1 'polypeptide(L)'
;MCTELLNEALLEVEDDDAKSIKDLADYCRLQNDISEGQIKQVESEYRNHTPIWWYTAETFIYSMHNRGLRVLDVDIILKMGFFIRHLHNHIQELHREQQRSSVLKKFQVFRGQGLSVADFEKMKKTKGGLMFFNNFLATSRNREISLENFARPAIRNPTSVGILFVMNIDTAIYTNSSTPFAERLLCEQTEDLGD
;
A
#
# COMPACT_ATOMS: atom_id res chain seq x y z
N MET A 1 3.96 0.87 15.37
CA MET A 1 3.48 1.78 16.44
C MET A 1 2.40 2.75 15.98
N CYS A 2 2.65 3.86 15.24
CA CYS A 2 1.56 4.77 14.82
C CYS A 2 0.60 4.15 13.78
N THR A 3 1.08 3.28 12.90
CA THR A 3 0.26 2.62 11.88
C THR A 3 -0.59 1.48 12.46
N GLU A 4 -0.15 0.80 13.52
CA GLU A 4 -0.91 -0.28 14.15
C GLU A 4 -2.10 0.28 14.94
N LEU A 5 -1.89 1.30 15.76
CA LEU A 5 -2.96 1.99 16.49
C LEU A 5 -3.95 2.67 15.56
N LEU A 6 -3.48 3.27 14.46
CA LEU A 6 -4.33 3.87 13.44
C LEU A 6 -5.12 2.80 12.66
N ASN A 7 -4.50 1.65 12.36
CA ASN A 7 -5.20 0.54 11.74
C ASN A 7 -6.28 -0.01 12.67
N GLU A 8 -5.97 -0.29 13.93
CA GLU A 8 -6.95 -0.76 14.92
C GLU A 8 -8.11 0.22 15.05
N ALA A 9 -7.83 1.52 15.22
CA ALA A 9 -8.85 2.55 15.31
C ALA A 9 -9.72 2.64 14.05
N LEU A 10 -9.15 2.51 12.84
CA LEU A 10 -9.90 2.52 11.58
C LEU A 10 -10.74 1.25 11.35
N LEU A 11 -10.29 0.11 11.87
CA LEU A 11 -10.98 -1.17 11.74
C LEU A 11 -12.17 -1.31 12.70
N GLU A 12 -12.16 -0.57 13.82
CA GLU A 12 -13.19 -0.61 14.86
C GLU A 12 -14.36 0.38 14.64
N VAL A 13 -14.25 1.32 13.70
CA VAL A 13 -15.33 2.30 13.45
C VAL A 13 -16.57 1.59 12.88
N GLU A 14 -17.72 1.75 13.55
CA GLU A 14 -19.04 1.41 13.01
C GLU A 14 -19.38 2.37 11.86
N ASP A 15 -19.50 1.84 10.64
CA ASP A 15 -19.61 2.68 9.45
C ASP A 15 -21.03 2.81 8.90
N ASP A 16 -21.41 4.06 8.69
CA ASP A 16 -22.36 4.43 7.65
C ASP A 16 -21.58 4.72 6.37
N ASP A 17 -21.38 3.69 5.55
CA ASP A 17 -20.65 3.80 4.28
C ASP A 17 -21.24 4.88 3.36
N ALA A 18 -22.56 5.10 3.37
CA ALA A 18 -23.17 6.12 2.53
C ALA A 18 -22.72 7.53 2.97
N LYS A 19 -22.66 7.75 4.28
CA LYS A 19 -22.08 8.98 4.85
C LYS A 19 -20.59 9.10 4.56
N SER A 20 -19.81 8.04 4.77
CA SER A 20 -18.35 8.06 4.51
C SER A 20 -18.01 8.34 3.05
N ILE A 21 -18.75 7.74 2.10
CA ILE A 21 -18.59 8.01 0.66
C ILE A 21 -18.92 9.46 0.34
N LYS A 22 -20.01 10.00 0.90
CA LYS A 22 -20.39 11.40 0.72
C LYS A 22 -19.33 12.35 1.30
N ASP A 23 -18.84 12.07 2.50
CA ASP A 23 -17.82 12.87 3.17
C ASP A 23 -16.50 12.88 2.37
N LEU A 24 -16.14 11.76 1.73
CA LEU A 24 -15.01 11.69 0.81
C LEU A 24 -15.27 12.51 -0.46
N ALA A 25 -16.45 12.39 -1.06
CA ALA A 25 -16.82 13.13 -2.26
C ALA A 25 -16.77 14.65 -2.04
N ASP A 26 -17.33 15.13 -0.93
CA ASP A 26 -17.30 16.54 -0.55
C ASP A 26 -15.87 17.03 -0.29
N TYR A 27 -15.03 16.21 0.34
CA TYR A 27 -13.60 16.51 0.48
C TYR A 27 -12.90 16.61 -0.88
N CYS A 28 -13.20 15.71 -1.82
CA CYS A 28 -12.61 15.69 -3.15
C CYS A 28 -13.03 16.90 -4.00
N ARG A 29 -14.27 17.39 -3.84
CA ARG A 29 -14.78 18.60 -4.53
C ARG A 29 -14.01 19.87 -4.15
N LEU A 30 -13.38 19.88 -2.97
CA LEU A 30 -12.53 20.98 -2.52
C LEU A 30 -11.10 20.89 -3.09
N GLN A 31 -10.74 19.78 -3.74
CA GLN A 31 -9.43 19.59 -4.36
C GLN A 31 -9.47 20.02 -5.84
N ASN A 32 -8.40 20.68 -6.30
CA ASN A 32 -8.35 21.21 -7.68
C ASN A 32 -7.97 20.15 -8.74
N ASP A 33 -7.50 18.98 -8.32
CA ASP A 33 -6.90 17.95 -9.18
C ASP A 33 -7.81 16.75 -9.45
N ILE A 34 -9.04 16.74 -8.91
CA ILE A 34 -9.99 15.65 -9.06
C ILE A 34 -11.19 16.13 -9.87
N SER A 35 -11.48 15.43 -10.97
CA SER A 35 -12.61 15.81 -11.83
C SER A 35 -13.95 15.44 -11.18
N GLU A 36 -14.96 16.31 -11.35
CA GLU A 36 -16.33 16.05 -10.87
C GLU A 36 -16.91 14.75 -11.42
N GLY A 37 -16.52 14.34 -12.63
CA GLY A 37 -16.93 13.06 -13.23
C GLY A 37 -16.43 11.85 -12.43
N GLN A 38 -15.18 11.86 -11.99
CA GLN A 38 -14.63 10.76 -11.17
C GLN A 38 -15.25 10.75 -9.77
N ILE A 39 -15.56 11.92 -9.20
CA ILE A 39 -16.25 12.02 -7.90
C ILE A 39 -17.63 11.38 -7.99
N LYS A 40 -18.42 11.75 -9.00
CA LYS A 40 -19.76 11.18 -9.22
C LYS A 40 -19.70 9.67 -9.43
N GLN A 41 -18.69 9.18 -10.16
CA GLN A 41 -18.50 7.75 -10.36
C GLN A 41 -18.34 7.02 -9.03
N VAL A 42 -17.52 7.55 -8.11
CA VAL A 42 -17.37 6.95 -6.77
C VAL A 42 -18.69 7.01 -6.01
N GLU A 43 -19.40 8.14 -5.99
CA GLU A 43 -20.67 8.26 -5.28
C GLU A 43 -21.74 7.26 -5.76
N SER A 44 -21.87 7.07 -7.07
CA SER A 44 -22.94 6.21 -7.64
C SER A 44 -22.54 4.75 -7.79
N GLU A 45 -21.26 4.44 -7.98
CA GLU A 45 -20.81 3.10 -8.39
C GLU A 45 -19.96 2.40 -7.34
N TYR A 46 -19.60 3.04 -6.21
CA TYR A 46 -18.67 2.44 -5.24
C TYR A 46 -19.00 1.00 -4.87
N ARG A 47 -20.28 0.71 -4.61
CA ARG A 47 -20.80 -0.60 -4.21
C ARG A 47 -20.89 -1.61 -5.36
N ASN A 48 -20.85 -1.16 -6.60
CA ASN A 48 -20.95 -2.03 -7.77
C ASN A 48 -19.64 -2.75 -8.09
N HIS A 49 -18.54 -2.34 -7.45
CA HIS A 49 -17.21 -2.88 -7.66
C HIS A 49 -16.57 -3.30 -6.34
N THR A 50 -15.61 -4.24 -6.43
CA THR A 50 -14.86 -4.65 -5.25
C THR A 50 -13.82 -3.58 -4.85
N PRO A 51 -13.38 -3.55 -3.58
CA PRO A 51 -12.34 -2.61 -3.15
C PRO A 51 -11.04 -2.69 -3.95
N ILE A 52 -10.68 -3.89 -4.42
CA ILE A 52 -9.47 -4.10 -5.23
C ILE A 52 -9.64 -3.53 -6.64
N TRP A 53 -10.85 -3.60 -7.19
CA TRP A 53 -11.14 -2.95 -8.46
C TRP A 53 -10.90 -1.44 -8.36
N TRP A 54 -11.43 -0.78 -7.33
CA TRP A 54 -11.18 0.66 -7.10
C TRP A 54 -9.70 0.98 -6.86
N TYR A 55 -8.97 0.09 -6.18
CA TYR A 55 -7.53 0.24 -5.96
C TYR A 55 -6.69 0.07 -7.23
N THR A 56 -7.19 -0.63 -8.24
CA THR A 56 -6.43 -0.94 -9.48
C THR A 56 -6.94 -0.23 -10.72
N ALA A 57 -8.16 0.32 -10.68
CA ALA A 57 -8.75 1.12 -11.74
C ALA A 57 -8.08 2.49 -11.85
N GLU A 58 -8.16 3.10 -13.03
CA GLU A 58 -7.65 4.45 -13.31
C GLU A 58 -8.58 5.52 -12.71
N THR A 59 -8.57 5.61 -11.39
CA THR A 59 -9.38 6.56 -10.61
C THR A 59 -8.50 7.31 -9.61
N PHE A 60 -9.02 8.41 -9.04
CA PHE A 60 -8.30 9.14 -8.00
C PHE A 60 -8.14 8.32 -6.70
N ILE A 61 -8.92 7.25 -6.51
CA ILE A 61 -8.87 6.43 -5.29
C ILE A 61 -7.47 5.85 -5.08
N TYR A 62 -6.86 5.28 -6.11
CA TYR A 62 -5.50 4.72 -6.01
C TYR A 62 -4.45 5.78 -5.65
N SER A 63 -4.47 6.93 -6.32
CA SER A 63 -3.48 7.98 -6.13
C SER A 63 -3.63 8.68 -4.77
N MET A 64 -4.86 9.02 -4.38
CA MET A 64 -5.18 9.65 -3.10
C MET A 64 -4.83 8.71 -1.94
N HIS A 65 -5.24 7.44 -2.01
CA HIS A 65 -4.95 6.45 -0.98
C HIS A 65 -3.45 6.26 -0.77
N ASN A 66 -2.68 6.04 -1.85
CA ASN A 66 -1.24 5.83 -1.73
C ASN A 66 -0.51 7.09 -1.29
N ARG A 67 -0.99 8.29 -1.66
CA ARG A 67 -0.45 9.55 -1.17
C ARG A 67 -0.70 9.69 0.33
N GLY A 68 -1.95 9.54 0.77
CA GLY A 68 -2.34 9.69 2.17
C GLY A 68 -1.52 8.82 3.10
N LEU A 69 -1.39 7.53 2.78
CA LEU A 69 -0.57 6.60 3.57
C LEU A 69 0.93 6.88 3.47
N ARG A 70 1.45 7.31 2.32
CA ARG A 70 2.89 7.56 2.14
C ARG A 70 3.37 8.75 2.96
N VAL A 71 2.60 9.83 2.98
CA VAL A 71 2.97 11.06 3.72
C VAL A 71 2.30 11.17 5.09
N LEU A 72 1.53 10.15 5.49
CA LEU A 72 0.73 10.12 6.72
C LEU A 72 -0.20 11.34 6.84
N ASP A 73 -0.86 11.69 5.73
CA ASP A 73 -1.85 12.77 5.70
C ASP A 73 -3.11 12.33 6.42
N VAL A 74 -3.30 12.83 7.64
CA VAL A 74 -4.38 12.42 8.55
C VAL A 74 -5.75 12.72 7.96
N ASP A 75 -5.92 13.84 7.26
CA ASP A 75 -7.20 14.23 6.67
C ASP A 75 -7.60 13.24 5.57
N ILE A 76 -6.66 12.91 4.67
CA ILE A 76 -6.89 11.89 3.64
C ILE A 76 -7.17 10.53 4.29
N ILE A 77 -6.38 10.12 5.29
CA ILE A 77 -6.54 8.81 5.93
C ILE A 77 -7.91 8.68 6.60
N LEU A 78 -8.38 9.72 7.31
CA LEU A 78 -9.70 9.71 7.93
C LEU A 78 -10.81 9.66 6.89
N LYS A 79 -10.72 10.46 5.83
CA LYS A 79 -11.72 10.47 4.74
C LYS A 79 -11.75 9.17 3.94
N MET A 80 -10.61 8.50 3.81
CA MET A 80 -10.49 7.20 3.14
C MET A 80 -10.57 6.01 4.09
N GLY A 81 -10.88 6.22 5.38
CA GLY A 81 -10.85 5.18 6.40
C GLY A 81 -11.69 3.95 6.04
N PHE A 82 -12.93 4.20 5.60
CA PHE A 82 -13.83 3.16 5.11
C PHE A 82 -13.22 2.34 3.97
N PHE A 83 -12.59 3.00 2.99
CA PHE A 83 -11.96 2.35 1.85
C PHE A 83 -10.72 1.56 2.26
N ILE A 84 -9.89 2.10 3.16
CA ILE A 84 -8.70 1.42 3.71
C ILE A 84 -9.13 0.11 4.38
N ARG A 85 -10.18 0.14 5.22
CA ARG A 85 -10.75 -1.05 5.88
C ARG A 85 -11.29 -2.04 4.86
N HIS A 86 -12.09 -1.58 3.89
CA HIS A 86 -12.66 -2.47 2.87
C HIS A 86 -11.58 -3.14 2.02
N LEU A 87 -10.56 -2.38 1.63
CA LEU A 87 -9.43 -2.91 0.88
C LEU A 87 -8.63 -3.92 1.71
N HIS A 88 -8.35 -3.61 2.97
CA HIS A 88 -7.67 -4.51 3.90
C HIS A 88 -8.42 -5.85 4.04
N ASN A 89 -9.71 -5.80 4.37
CA ASN A 89 -10.53 -6.99 4.56
C ASN A 89 -10.62 -7.85 3.30
N HIS A 90 -10.76 -7.21 2.12
CA HIS A 90 -10.81 -7.93 0.86
C HIS A 90 -9.44 -8.57 0.50
N ILE A 91 -8.32 -7.91 0.79
CA ILE A 91 -6.99 -8.51 0.63
C ILE A 91 -6.80 -9.71 1.59
N GLN A 92 -7.28 -9.63 2.82
CA GLN A 92 -7.23 -10.76 3.76
C GLN A 92 -8.07 -11.96 3.28
N GLU A 93 -9.23 -11.71 2.66
CA GLU A 93 -10.02 -12.77 2.02
C GLU A 93 -9.26 -13.44 0.88
N LEU A 94 -8.76 -12.67 -0.09
CA LEU A 94 -7.96 -13.22 -1.19
C LEU A 94 -6.70 -13.95 -0.70
N HIS A 95 -6.07 -13.46 0.37
CA HIS A 95 -4.93 -14.13 0.96
C HIS A 95 -5.32 -15.51 1.51
N ARG A 96 -6.44 -15.62 2.23
CA ARG A 96 -6.95 -16.91 2.73
C ARG A 96 -7.26 -17.88 1.60
N GLU A 97 -7.82 -17.41 0.49
CA GLU A 97 -8.05 -18.22 -0.71
C GLU A 97 -6.74 -18.71 -1.33
N GLN A 98 -5.75 -17.81 -1.46
CA GLN A 98 -4.43 -18.14 -1.99
C GLN A 98 -3.74 -19.22 -1.14
N GLN A 99 -3.83 -19.15 0.19
CA GLN A 99 -3.24 -20.16 1.09
C GLN A 99 -3.87 -21.54 0.91
N ARG A 100 -5.20 -21.60 0.77
CA ARG A 100 -5.93 -22.87 0.53
C ARG A 100 -5.54 -23.53 -0.79
N SER A 101 -5.24 -22.73 -1.81
CA SER A 101 -4.94 -23.22 -3.15
C SER A 101 -3.57 -23.89 -3.29
N SER A 102 -2.64 -23.72 -2.33
CA SER A 102 -1.26 -24.26 -2.34
C SER A 102 -0.37 -23.92 -3.56
N VAL A 103 -0.85 -23.06 -4.48
CA VAL A 103 -0.25 -22.90 -5.81
C VAL A 103 1.14 -22.23 -5.77
N LEU A 104 1.44 -21.41 -4.77
CA LEU A 104 2.61 -20.51 -4.81
C LEU A 104 3.28 -20.35 -3.43
N LYS A 105 4.27 -21.20 -3.15
CA LYS A 105 5.10 -21.12 -1.93
C LYS A 105 6.21 -20.07 -2.05
N LYS A 106 6.82 -19.97 -3.22
CA LYS A 106 7.90 -19.03 -3.52
C LYS A 106 7.67 -18.39 -4.88
N PHE A 107 7.72 -17.07 -4.96
CA PHE A 107 7.57 -16.36 -6.22
C PHE A 107 8.25 -15.00 -6.17
N GLN A 108 8.64 -14.51 -7.34
CA GLN A 108 9.24 -13.19 -7.49
C GLN A 108 8.19 -12.21 -8.01
N VAL A 109 8.22 -11.00 -7.45
CA VAL A 109 7.43 -9.86 -7.93
C VAL A 109 8.31 -8.62 -8.06
N PHE A 110 7.84 -7.70 -8.89
CA PHE A 110 8.52 -6.47 -9.24
C PHE A 110 7.64 -5.28 -8.89
N ARG A 111 8.28 -4.18 -8.49
CA ARG A 111 7.61 -2.89 -8.29
C ARG A 111 8.51 -1.78 -8.78
N GLY A 112 8.01 -1.00 -9.73
CA GLY A 112 8.67 0.23 -10.15
C GLY A 112 8.11 1.41 -9.37
N GLN A 113 8.96 2.36 -9.00
CA GLN A 113 8.53 3.66 -8.48
C GLN A 113 9.64 4.71 -8.61
N GLY A 114 9.25 5.98 -8.52
CA GLY A 114 10.17 7.07 -8.23
C GLY A 114 10.52 7.15 -6.76
N LEU A 115 11.76 7.53 -6.46
CA LEU A 115 12.22 7.88 -5.12
C LEU A 115 13.01 9.19 -5.19
N SER A 116 12.92 10.01 -4.15
CA SER A 116 13.75 11.20 -4.08
C SER A 116 15.24 10.79 -4.07
N VAL A 117 16.10 11.64 -4.62
CA VAL A 117 17.56 11.41 -4.54
C VAL A 117 18.01 11.24 -3.09
N ALA A 118 17.42 12.00 -2.15
CA ALA A 118 17.73 11.90 -0.73
C ALA A 118 17.37 10.52 -0.13
N ASP A 119 16.17 10.00 -0.42
CA ASP A 119 15.73 8.69 0.04
C ASP A 119 16.60 7.58 -0.56
N PHE A 120 16.98 7.72 -1.83
CA PHE A 120 17.85 6.75 -2.49
C PHE A 120 19.25 6.69 -1.87
N GLU A 121 19.85 7.85 -1.57
CA GLU A 121 21.14 7.90 -0.90
C GLU A 121 21.06 7.38 0.53
N LYS A 122 19.93 7.59 1.24
CA LYS A 122 19.68 6.95 2.54
C LYS A 122 19.62 5.43 2.40
N MET A 123 18.86 4.92 1.42
CA MET A 123 18.74 3.48 1.16
C MET A 123 20.08 2.82 0.85
N LYS A 124 20.97 3.48 0.09
CA LYS A 124 22.32 2.97 -0.20
C LYS A 124 23.15 2.76 1.07
N LYS A 125 23.03 3.67 2.04
CA LYS A 125 23.76 3.63 3.31
C LYS A 125 23.22 2.57 4.26
N THR A 126 21.94 2.19 4.15
CA THR A 126 21.29 1.18 4.97
C THR A 126 21.21 -0.20 4.30
N LYS A 127 22.13 -0.50 3.37
CA LYS A 127 22.17 -1.79 2.69
C LYS A 127 22.34 -2.93 3.71
N GLY A 128 21.53 -3.98 3.56
CA GLY A 128 21.47 -5.09 4.52
C GLY A 128 20.45 -4.88 5.64
N GLY A 129 19.94 -3.65 5.81
CA GLY A 129 18.86 -3.37 6.75
C GLY A 129 17.46 -3.72 6.23
N LEU A 130 16.49 -3.67 7.14
CA LEU A 130 15.08 -3.86 6.84
C LEU A 130 14.46 -2.60 6.22
N MET A 131 13.45 -2.82 5.38
CA MET A 131 12.65 -1.77 4.76
C MET A 131 11.17 -1.97 5.10
N PHE A 132 10.49 -0.89 5.42
CA PHE A 132 9.04 -0.89 5.63
C PHE A 132 8.37 0.08 4.65
N PHE A 133 7.10 -0.21 4.34
CA PHE A 133 6.25 0.64 3.51
C PHE A 133 5.01 1.00 4.31
N ASN A 134 4.61 2.26 4.30
CA ASN A 134 3.41 2.73 5.00
C ASN A 134 2.12 2.47 4.21
N ASN A 135 2.24 2.12 2.93
CA ASN A 135 1.12 1.95 2.01
C ASN A 135 1.04 0.51 1.50
N PHE A 136 -0.13 0.14 0.97
CA PHE A 136 -0.32 -1.13 0.27
C PHE A 136 0.59 -1.23 -0.96
N LEU A 137 1.08 -2.44 -1.23
CA LEU A 137 2.00 -2.71 -2.34
C LEU A 137 1.29 -3.37 -3.53
N ALA A 138 1.01 -2.58 -4.55
CA ALA A 138 0.82 -3.09 -5.91
C ALA A 138 2.16 -3.56 -6.49
N THR A 139 2.19 -4.79 -7.00
CA THR A 139 3.36 -5.43 -7.61
C THR A 139 2.95 -6.25 -8.84
N SER A 140 3.90 -6.54 -9.72
CA SER A 140 3.69 -7.34 -10.93
C SER A 140 4.61 -8.55 -10.96
N ARG A 141 4.16 -9.67 -11.54
CA ARG A 141 5.05 -10.80 -11.88
C ARG A 141 5.83 -10.56 -13.17
N ASN A 142 5.33 -9.67 -14.01
CA ASN A 142 6.00 -9.24 -15.22
C ASN A 142 6.89 -8.04 -14.89
N ARG A 143 8.20 -8.23 -15.04
CA ARG A 143 9.23 -7.25 -14.75
C ARG A 143 9.08 -6.00 -15.60
N GLU A 144 8.77 -6.18 -16.89
CA GLU A 144 8.68 -5.11 -17.87
C GLU A 144 7.52 -4.19 -17.55
N ILE A 145 6.37 -4.71 -17.08
CA ILE A 145 5.26 -3.86 -16.61
C ILE A 145 5.74 -2.90 -15.50
N SER A 146 6.48 -3.40 -14.51
CA SER A 146 7.00 -2.57 -13.42
C SER A 146 8.06 -1.57 -13.88
N LEU A 147 8.94 -1.99 -14.78
CA LEU A 147 10.02 -1.15 -15.28
C LEU A 147 9.51 -0.03 -16.19
N GLU A 148 8.74 -0.39 -17.22
CA GLU A 148 8.30 0.53 -18.28
C GLU A 148 7.22 1.51 -17.80
N ASN A 149 6.28 1.04 -16.98
CA ASN A 149 5.11 1.85 -16.62
C ASN A 149 5.31 2.66 -15.33
N PHE A 150 6.28 2.29 -14.47
CA PHE A 150 6.42 2.91 -13.15
C PHE A 150 7.84 3.39 -12.81
N ALA A 151 8.88 2.60 -13.09
CA ALA A 151 10.25 3.00 -12.75
C ALA A 151 10.83 4.02 -13.77
N ARG A 152 10.73 3.75 -15.08
CA ARG A 152 11.27 4.65 -16.11
C ARG A 152 10.55 6.00 -16.17
N PRO A 153 9.21 6.09 -16.06
CA PRO A 153 8.51 7.37 -16.10
C PRO A 153 8.90 8.29 -14.94
N ALA A 154 9.35 7.74 -13.81
CA ALA A 154 9.80 8.53 -12.67
C ALA A 154 11.03 9.40 -12.96
N ILE A 155 11.85 9.04 -13.96
CA ILE A 155 13.04 9.80 -14.39
C ILE A 155 12.66 11.18 -14.96
N ARG A 156 11.40 11.36 -15.38
CA ARG A 156 10.90 12.67 -15.86
C ARG A 156 10.93 13.75 -14.77
N ASN A 157 10.94 13.36 -13.49
CA ASN A 157 11.13 14.29 -12.40
C ASN A 157 12.64 14.45 -12.11
N PRO A 158 13.23 15.66 -12.29
CA PRO A 158 14.67 15.88 -12.16
C PRO A 158 15.20 15.64 -10.73
N THR A 159 14.34 15.63 -9.72
CA THR A 159 14.72 15.36 -8.32
C THR A 159 14.44 13.93 -7.87
N SER A 160 14.05 13.06 -8.81
CA SER A 160 13.71 11.66 -8.56
C SER A 160 14.67 10.73 -9.29
N VAL A 161 14.90 9.56 -8.70
CA VAL A 161 15.48 8.40 -9.36
C VAL A 161 14.39 7.35 -9.61
N GLY A 162 14.46 6.65 -10.74
CA GLY A 162 13.60 5.50 -11.02
C GLY A 162 14.19 4.23 -10.39
N ILE A 163 13.42 3.55 -9.54
CA ILE A 163 13.84 2.30 -8.88
C ILE A 163 12.93 1.16 -9.28
N LEU A 164 13.54 0.00 -9.54
CA LEU A 164 12.85 -1.28 -9.67
C LEU A 164 13.20 -2.16 -8.47
N PHE A 165 12.22 -2.38 -7.59
CA PHE A 165 12.32 -3.37 -6.53
C PHE A 165 12.11 -4.77 -7.13
N VAL A 166 12.99 -5.69 -6.73
CA VAL A 166 12.89 -7.12 -7.01
C VAL A 166 12.65 -7.81 -5.68
N MET A 167 11.46 -8.36 -5.48
CA MET A 167 11.04 -8.93 -4.20
C MET A 167 10.81 -10.42 -4.37
N ASN A 168 11.56 -11.22 -3.62
CA ASN A 168 11.35 -12.66 -3.52
C ASN A 168 10.44 -12.93 -2.33
N ILE A 169 9.24 -13.43 -2.60
CA ILE A 169 8.24 -13.75 -1.59
C ILE A 169 8.32 -15.24 -1.28
N ASP A 170 8.47 -15.56 0.00
CA ASP A 170 8.37 -16.92 0.54
C ASP A 170 7.23 -16.98 1.55
N THR A 171 6.12 -17.62 1.18
CA THR A 171 4.93 -17.70 2.04
C THR A 171 5.11 -18.68 3.21
N ALA A 172 6.13 -19.54 3.17
CA ALA A 172 6.44 -20.45 4.28
C ALA A 172 7.01 -19.68 5.49
N ILE A 173 7.71 -18.57 5.25
CA ILE A 173 8.23 -17.71 6.33
C ILE A 173 7.08 -17.09 7.13
N TYR A 174 5.97 -16.74 6.47
CA TYR A 174 4.81 -16.13 7.12
C TYR A 174 4.01 -17.16 7.94
N THR A 175 3.80 -18.36 7.39
CA THR A 175 3.01 -19.41 8.05
C THR A 175 3.65 -19.95 9.34
N ASN A 176 4.98 -19.85 9.46
CA ASN A 176 5.73 -20.27 10.65
C ASN A 176 6.12 -19.09 11.58
N SER A 177 5.73 -17.86 11.25
CA SER A 177 6.11 -16.65 11.97
C SER A 177 4.93 -16.09 12.74
N SER A 178 4.76 -16.54 13.98
CA SER A 178 3.77 -15.98 14.91
C SER A 178 4.17 -14.60 15.46
N THR A 179 5.35 -14.09 15.13
CA THR A 179 5.85 -12.81 15.64
C THR A 179 5.37 -11.64 14.77
N PRO A 180 4.65 -10.66 15.34
CA PRO A 180 4.39 -9.38 14.70
C PRO A 180 5.70 -8.74 14.24
N PHE A 181 5.66 -7.99 13.14
CA PHE A 181 6.84 -7.36 12.52
C PHE A 181 7.69 -6.53 13.51
N ALA A 182 7.08 -5.98 14.56
CA ALA A 182 7.76 -5.21 15.60
C ALA A 182 8.67 -6.05 16.52
N GLU A 183 8.42 -7.36 16.67
CA GLU A 183 9.17 -8.22 17.59
C GLU A 183 10.48 -8.76 16.98
N ARG A 184 10.55 -8.94 15.65
CA ARG A 184 11.76 -9.40 14.97
C ARG A 184 12.93 -8.42 15.07
N LEU A 185 12.65 -7.12 15.15
CA LEU A 185 13.65 -6.07 15.34
C LEU A 185 14.39 -6.18 16.68
N LEU A 186 13.78 -6.82 17.68
CA LEU A 186 14.38 -7.04 19.00
C LEU A 186 15.21 -8.33 19.04
N CYS A 187 14.82 -9.36 18.29
CA CYS A 187 15.55 -10.63 18.24
C CYS A 187 16.87 -10.53 17.46
N GLU A 188 16.91 -9.80 16.35
CA GLU A 188 18.14 -9.66 15.54
C GLU A 188 19.21 -8.80 16.25
N GLN A 189 18.84 -7.98 17.25
CA GLN A 189 19.82 -7.24 18.06
C GLN A 189 20.44 -8.06 19.19
N THR A 190 19.90 -9.22 19.52
CA THR A 190 20.40 -10.08 20.59
C THR A 190 21.33 -11.20 20.14
N GLU A 191 21.43 -11.46 18.83
CA GLU A 191 22.30 -12.52 18.29
C GLU A 191 23.73 -12.05 17.94
N ASP A 192 24.02 -10.75 17.96
CA ASP A 192 25.36 -10.18 17.69
C ASP A 192 26.15 -9.79 18.97
N LEU A 193 25.74 -10.31 20.13
CA LEU A 193 26.48 -10.19 21.39
C LEU A 193 26.70 -11.58 22.01
N GLY A 194 27.57 -12.39 21.40
CA GLY A 194 27.95 -13.69 21.93
C GLY A 194 29.16 -14.31 21.24
N ASP A 195 30.32 -14.15 21.89
CA ASP A 195 31.66 -14.74 21.73
C ASP A 195 32.52 -14.39 20.49
#